data_AF-A0A5B7GTK6-F1
#
_entry.id   AF-A0A5B7GTK6-F1
#
_cell.length_a   1.000
_cell.length_b   1.000
_cell.length_c   1.000
_cell.angle_alpha   90.00
_cell.angle_beta   90.00
_cell.angle_gamma   90.00
#
_symmetry.space_group_name_H-M   'P 1'
#
loop_
_entity.id
_entity.type
_entity.pdbx_description
1 polymer ?
#
loop_
_entity_poly.entity_id
_entity_poly.type
_entity_poly.pdbx_seq_one_letter_code
_entity_poly.pdbx_strand_id
1 'polypeptide(L)'
;MNLAWNKVWPECVHDFPGLTEDDIGVIRNDIVNLCHRAGFDEVDDDDVQELLESHAEPLSNDELTELDKASQEAEKEGDEEEEPVRGVDIKTLRECLGGIEKTLETLKECDPNPAMSSKVAHDVEKSVKIY
;
A
#
# COMPACT_ATOMS: atom_id res chain seq x y z
N MET A 1 15.04 4.26 -19.36
CA MET A 1 13.62 4.12 -18.97
C MET A 1 13.04 5.35 -18.28
N ASN A 2 13.80 6.05 -17.42
CA ASN A 2 13.32 7.22 -16.64
C ASN A 2 12.77 8.40 -17.47
N LEU A 3 13.28 8.63 -18.69
CA LEU A 3 12.81 9.72 -19.57
C LEU A 3 11.35 9.58 -20.02
N ALA A 4 10.84 8.35 -20.16
CA ALA A 4 9.44 8.11 -20.50
C ALA A 4 8.54 8.44 -19.30
N TRP A 5 8.98 8.03 -18.10
CA TRP A 5 8.29 8.30 -16.85
C TRP A 5 8.26 9.78 -16.48
N ASN A 6 9.29 10.56 -16.83
CA ASN A 6 9.32 12.00 -16.56
C ASN A 6 8.16 12.76 -17.22
N LYS A 7 7.63 12.25 -18.34
CA LYS A 7 6.47 12.85 -19.02
C LYS A 7 5.14 12.49 -18.36
N VAL A 8 5.07 11.35 -17.69
CA VAL A 8 3.84 10.81 -17.09
C VAL A 8 3.72 11.23 -15.64
N TRP A 9 4.82 11.19 -14.89
CA TRP A 9 4.87 11.57 -13.49
C TRP A 9 6.22 12.19 -13.10
N PRO A 10 6.44 13.47 -13.43
CA PRO A 10 7.71 14.16 -13.18
C PRO A 10 8.05 14.26 -11.69
N GLU A 11 7.03 14.33 -10.81
CA GLU A 11 7.24 14.39 -9.36
C GLU A 11 7.84 13.10 -8.77
N CYS A 12 7.70 11.95 -9.46
CA CYS A 12 8.30 10.68 -9.07
C CYS A 12 9.61 10.37 -9.80
N VAL A 13 9.96 11.16 -10.82
CA VAL A 13 11.24 11.05 -11.51
C VAL A 13 12.22 12.02 -10.86
N HIS A 14 12.85 11.55 -9.80
CA HIS A 14 13.98 12.25 -9.21
C HIS A 14 15.27 11.87 -9.96
N ASP A 15 16.15 12.86 -10.11
CA ASP A 15 17.54 12.63 -10.50
C ASP A 15 18.24 11.89 -9.36
N PHE A 16 18.13 10.56 -9.37
CA PHE A 16 18.89 9.71 -8.48
C PHE A 16 20.34 9.67 -8.97
N PRO A 17 21.31 10.15 -8.20
CA PRO A 17 22.72 10.21 -8.63
C PRO A 17 23.36 8.82 -8.80
N GLY A 18 22.62 7.75 -8.47
CA GLY A 18 23.13 6.38 -8.42
C GLY A 18 23.61 6.03 -7.03
N LEU A 19 23.82 4.73 -6.81
CA LEU A 19 24.64 4.25 -5.69
C LEU A 19 26.09 4.19 -6.17
N THR A 20 27.02 4.60 -5.31
CA THR A 20 28.45 4.39 -5.56
C THR A 20 28.87 2.98 -5.15
N GLU A 21 30.03 2.51 -5.63
CA GLU A 21 30.58 1.22 -5.20
C GLU A 21 30.79 1.16 -3.68
N ASP A 22 31.17 2.30 -3.07
CA ASP A 22 31.31 2.40 -1.62
C ASP A 22 29.95 2.23 -0.91
N ASP A 23 28.88 2.81 -1.44
CA ASP A 23 27.52 2.63 -0.89
C ASP A 23 27.06 1.17 -1.01
N ILE A 24 27.34 0.53 -2.14
CA ILE A 24 27.00 -0.88 -2.38
C ILE A 24 27.79 -1.78 -1.43
N GLY A 25 29.08 -1.52 -1.23
CA GLY A 25 29.91 -2.26 -0.28
C GLY A 25 29.40 -2.17 1.16
N VAL A 26 28.93 -0.99 1.59
CA VAL A 26 28.30 -0.82 2.91
C VAL A 26 27.03 -1.65 3.03
N ILE A 27 26.17 -1.62 2.00
CA ILE A 27 24.91 -2.40 1.98
C ILE A 27 25.21 -3.90 2.03
N ARG A 28 26.20 -4.38 1.28
CA ARG A 28 26.60 -5.79 1.25
C ARG A 28 27.07 -6.26 2.63
N ASN A 29 27.90 -5.46 3.29
CA ASN A 29 28.34 -5.72 4.65
C ASN A 29 27.17 -5.71 5.66
N ASP A 30 26.19 -4.81 5.51
CA ASP A 30 25.00 -4.80 6.36
C ASP A 30 24.16 -6.08 6.19
N ILE A 31 24.04 -6.59 4.96
CA ILE A 31 23.38 -7.87 4.66
C ILE A 31 24.10 -9.03 5.35
N VAL A 32 25.43 -9.12 5.23
CA VAL A 32 26.24 -10.15 5.91
C VAL A 32 26.02 -10.12 7.43
N ASN A 33 26.06 -8.92 8.03
CA ASN A 33 25.79 -8.76 9.46
C ASN A 33 24.38 -9.19 9.88
N LEU A 34 23.38 -8.94 9.03
CA LEU A 34 22.01 -9.41 9.26
C LEU A 34 21.92 -10.94 9.17
N CYS A 35 22.59 -11.57 8.21
CA CYS A 35 22.68 -13.02 8.07
C CYS A 35 23.31 -13.67 9.32
N HIS A 36 24.45 -13.15 9.79
CA HIS A 36 25.11 -13.63 11.02
C HIS A 36 24.17 -13.49 12.22
N ARG A 37 23.48 -12.35 12.35
CA ARG A 37 22.51 -12.13 13.43
C ARG A 37 21.30 -13.07 13.36
N ALA A 38 20.95 -13.56 12.18
CA ALA A 38 19.92 -14.58 11.98
C ALA A 38 20.44 -16.03 12.17
N GLY A 39 21.74 -16.21 12.46
CA GLY A 39 22.36 -17.51 12.70
C GLY A 39 23.00 -18.15 11.46
N PHE A 40 23.17 -17.39 10.36
CA PHE A 40 23.86 -17.82 9.15
C PHE A 40 25.31 -17.34 9.14
N ASP A 41 26.12 -17.81 10.10
CA ASP A 41 27.49 -17.34 10.32
C ASP A 41 28.48 -17.61 9.16
N GLU A 42 28.12 -18.52 8.26
CA GLU A 42 28.95 -18.90 7.11
C GLU A 42 28.79 -17.96 5.91
N VAL A 43 27.73 -17.14 5.88
CA VAL A 43 27.50 -16.20 4.77
C VAL A 43 28.57 -15.11 4.79
N ASP A 44 29.25 -14.94 3.68
CA ASP A 44 30.25 -13.90 3.50
C ASP A 44 29.88 -12.91 2.38
N ASP A 45 30.82 -12.01 2.14
CA ASP A 45 30.68 -10.91 1.18
C ASP A 45 30.60 -11.43 -0.27
N ASP A 46 31.33 -12.51 -0.57
CA ASP A 46 31.36 -13.12 -1.90
C ASP A 46 30.02 -13.83 -2.18
N ASP A 47 29.40 -14.47 -1.18
CA ASP A 47 28.08 -15.07 -1.31
C ASP A 47 27.01 -14.05 -1.73
N VAL A 48 27.04 -12.86 -1.11
CA VAL A 48 26.09 -11.78 -1.45
C VAL A 48 26.39 -11.21 -2.83
N GLN A 49 27.67 -11.09 -3.19
CA GLN A 49 28.07 -10.65 -4.52
C GLN A 49 27.63 -11.63 -5.62
N GLU A 50 27.84 -12.93 -5.42
CA GLU A 50 27.41 -13.98 -6.35
C GLU A 50 25.88 -13.96 -6.54
N LEU A 51 25.13 -13.78 -5.45
CA LEU A 51 23.67 -13.67 -5.51
C LEU A 51 23.22 -12.48 -6.37
N LEU A 52 23.85 -11.30 -6.21
CA LEU A 52 23.53 -10.12 -7.00
C LEU A 52 23.87 -10.33 -8.48
N GLU A 53 25.03 -10.92 -8.77
CA GLU A 53 25.46 -11.20 -10.13
C GLU A 53 24.55 -12.20 -10.85
N SER A 54 24.07 -13.23 -10.15
CA SER A 54 23.12 -14.21 -10.71
C SER A 54 21.78 -13.58 -11.15
N HIS A 55 21.43 -12.40 -10.63
CA HIS A 55 20.21 -11.65 -10.96
C HIS A 55 20.49 -10.34 -11.71
N ALA A 56 21.72 -10.10 -12.17
CA ALA A 56 22.08 -8.90 -12.89
C ALA A 56 21.56 -8.90 -14.34
N GLU A 57 21.33 -10.10 -14.90
CA GLU A 57 20.77 -10.26 -16.24
C GLU A 57 19.25 -10.02 -16.23
N PRO A 58 18.72 -9.28 -17.22
CA PRO A 58 17.28 -9.12 -17.34
C PRO A 58 16.63 -10.45 -17.68
N LEU A 59 15.48 -10.73 -17.08
CA LEU A 59 14.68 -11.91 -17.40
C LEU A 59 14.40 -12.00 -18.90
N SER A 60 14.53 -13.21 -19.43
CA SER A 60 14.07 -13.55 -20.77
C SER A 60 12.56 -13.42 -20.88
N ASN A 61 12.06 -13.20 -22.09
CA ASN A 61 10.62 -13.17 -22.37
C ASN A 61 9.93 -14.48 -21.94
N ASP A 62 10.60 -15.61 -22.07
CA ASP A 62 10.04 -16.91 -21.67
C ASP A 62 9.91 -17.00 -20.14
N GLU A 63 10.94 -16.60 -19.39
CA GLU A 63 10.92 -16.56 -17.91
C GLU A 63 9.85 -15.59 -17.38
N LEU A 64 9.68 -14.44 -18.04
CA LEU A 64 8.58 -13.50 -17.77
C LEU A 64 7.20 -14.15 -17.92
N THR A 65 7.00 -14.96 -18.96
CA THR A 65 5.72 -15.67 -19.15
C THR A 65 5.51 -16.81 -18.17
N GLU A 66 6.57 -17.45 -17.69
CA GLU A 66 6.47 -18.47 -16.64
C GLU A 66 6.14 -17.85 -15.29
N LEU A 67 6.73 -16.69 -14.96
CA LEU A 67 6.41 -15.96 -13.74
C LEU A 67 4.95 -15.47 -13.71
N ASP A 68 4.44 -14.98 -14.84
CA ASP A 68 3.02 -14.58 -14.98
C ASP A 68 2.07 -15.77 -14.74
N LYS A 69 2.40 -16.95 -15.28
CA LYS A 69 1.63 -18.18 -15.03
C LYS A 69 1.69 -18.63 -13.57
N ALA A 70 2.87 -18.63 -12.96
CA ALA A 70 3.04 -18.99 -11.56
C ALA A 70 2.27 -18.05 -10.63
N SER A 71 2.25 -16.75 -10.93
CA SER A 71 1.42 -15.77 -10.20
C SER A 71 -0.06 -16.07 -10.32
N GLN A 72 -0.55 -16.38 -11.53
CA GLN A 72 -1.95 -16.73 -11.77
C GLN A 72 -2.35 -18.07 -11.14
N GLU A 73 -1.42 -19.00 -10.95
CA GLU A 73 -1.66 -20.27 -10.25
C GLU A 73 -1.71 -20.07 -8.73
N ALA A 74 -0.83 -19.25 -8.17
CA ALA A 74 -0.86 -18.87 -6.75
C ALA A 74 -2.15 -18.12 -6.37
N GLU A 75 -2.67 -17.24 -7.24
CA GLU A 75 -3.96 -16.58 -7.04
C GLU A 75 -5.15 -17.55 -7.06
N LYS A 76 -5.06 -18.65 -7.81
CA LYS A 76 -6.11 -19.69 -7.85
C LYS A 76 -6.09 -20.61 -6.63
N GLU A 77 -4.93 -20.79 -6.01
CA GLU A 77 -4.77 -21.60 -4.80
C GLU A 77 -5.19 -20.84 -3.52
N GLY A 78 -5.25 -19.51 -3.58
CA GLY A 78 -5.82 -18.64 -2.54
C GLY A 78 -7.35 -18.51 -2.56
N ASP A 79 -8.05 -19.19 -3.47
CA ASP A 79 -9.53 -19.23 -3.54
C ASP A 79 -10.15 -20.20 -2.50
N GLU A 80 -9.47 -20.45 -1.38
CA GLU A 80 -10.17 -20.80 -0.15
C GLU A 80 -10.86 -19.53 0.36
N GLU A 81 -12.07 -19.27 -0.15
CA GLU A 81 -13.03 -18.26 0.32
C GLU A 81 -12.39 -17.22 1.25
N GLU A 82 -11.68 -16.23 0.70
CA GLU A 82 -11.42 -15.01 1.47
C GLU A 82 -12.78 -14.58 2.02
N GLU A 83 -12.99 -14.69 3.34
CA GLU A 83 -14.25 -14.28 3.96
C GLU A 83 -14.56 -12.90 3.38
N PRO A 84 -15.73 -12.71 2.73
CA PRO A 84 -16.01 -11.47 2.05
C PRO A 84 -15.80 -10.38 3.08
N VAL A 85 -14.83 -9.49 2.81
CA VAL A 85 -14.53 -8.35 3.66
C VAL A 85 -15.89 -7.75 3.97
N ARG A 86 -16.34 -7.86 5.22
CA ARG A 86 -17.64 -7.38 5.69
C ARG A 86 -17.60 -5.85 5.70
N GLY A 87 -17.50 -5.27 4.51
CA GLY A 87 -17.57 -3.85 4.24
C GLY A 87 -19.02 -3.42 4.18
N VAL A 88 -19.28 -2.20 4.64
CA VAL A 88 -20.57 -1.55 4.41
C VAL A 88 -20.69 -1.29 2.91
N ASP A 89 -21.70 -1.87 2.26
CA ASP A 89 -21.94 -1.61 0.85
C ASP A 89 -22.43 -0.16 0.63
N ILE A 90 -22.22 0.36 -0.58
CA ILE A 90 -22.52 1.75 -0.93
C ILE A 90 -24.00 2.10 -0.71
N LYS A 91 -24.93 1.14 -0.89
CA LYS A 91 -26.36 1.39 -0.69
C LYS A 91 -26.66 1.55 0.80
N THR A 92 -26.12 0.65 1.62
CA THR A 92 -26.23 0.74 3.09
C THR A 92 -25.61 2.04 3.62
N LEU A 93 -24.44 2.44 3.11
CA LEU A 93 -23.81 3.71 3.52
C LEU A 93 -24.69 4.93 3.15
N ARG A 94 -25.25 4.94 1.94
CA ARG A 94 -26.16 6.00 1.48
C ARG A 94 -27.41 6.10 2.35
N GLU A 95 -28.00 4.96 2.69
CA GLU A 95 -29.18 4.91 3.57
C GLU A 95 -28.86 5.44 4.97
N CYS A 96 -27.73 5.05 5.55
CA CYS A 96 -27.27 5.58 6.84
C CYS A 96 -27.07 7.10 6.81
N LEU A 97 -26.36 7.62 5.81
CA LEU A 97 -26.10 9.06 5.70
C LEU A 97 -27.39 9.87 5.49
N GLY A 98 -28.32 9.37 4.67
CA GLY A 98 -29.63 10.02 4.49
C GLY A 98 -30.48 10.00 5.77
N GLY A 99 -30.38 8.94 6.59
CA GLY A 99 -31.03 8.87 7.89
C GLY A 99 -30.48 9.89 8.89
N ILE A 100 -29.17 10.12 8.88
CA ILE A 100 -28.51 11.14 9.71
C ILE A 100 -29.01 12.54 9.32
N GLU A 101 -29.01 12.86 8.03
CA GLU A 101 -29.47 14.15 7.52
C GLU A 101 -30.92 14.43 7.92
N LYS A 102 -31.81 13.47 7.71
CA LYS A 102 -33.22 13.58 8.11
C LYS A 102 -33.38 13.78 9.62
N THR A 103 -32.57 13.11 10.44
CA THR A 103 -32.61 13.27 11.90
C THR A 103 -32.17 14.67 12.31
N LEU A 104 -31.10 15.20 11.70
CA LEU A 104 -30.63 16.57 11.97
C LEU A 104 -31.66 17.63 11.56
N GLU A 105 -32.35 17.45 10.43
CA GLU A 105 -33.46 18.32 10.03
C GLU A 105 -34.60 18.30 11.05
N THR A 106 -35.03 17.12 11.50
CA THR A 106 -36.09 17.02 12.51
C THR A 106 -35.69 17.62 13.86
N LEU A 107 -34.42 17.50 14.26
CA LEU A 107 -33.90 18.12 15.48
C LEU A 107 -33.89 19.64 15.35
N LYS A 108 -33.56 20.18 14.17
CA LYS A 108 -33.61 21.63 13.92
C LYS A 108 -35.03 22.19 14.00
N GLU A 109 -36.03 21.43 13.56
CA GLU A 109 -37.44 21.86 13.58
C GLU A 109 -38.10 21.71 14.95
N CYS A 110 -37.74 20.68 15.73
CA CYS A 110 -38.42 20.34 16.97
C CYS A 110 -37.71 20.83 18.24
N ASP A 111 -36.42 21.19 18.20
CA ASP A 111 -35.65 21.53 19.41
C ASP A 111 -36.03 22.90 19.98
N PRO A 112 -36.53 22.97 21.24
CA PRO A 112 -36.80 24.24 21.93
C PRO A 112 -35.56 25.12 22.12
N ASN A 113 -34.36 24.55 22.01
CA ASN A 113 -33.08 25.24 22.12
C ASN A 113 -32.26 25.13 20.81
N PRO A 114 -32.35 26.13 19.91
CA PRO A 114 -31.68 26.07 18.61
C PRO A 114 -30.14 26.05 18.70
N ALA A 115 -29.56 26.54 19.79
CA ALA A 115 -28.11 26.51 20.00
C ALA A 115 -27.60 25.09 20.29
N MET A 116 -28.40 24.26 20.96
CA MET A 116 -28.08 22.86 21.21
C MET A 116 -28.18 22.04 19.92
N SER A 117 -29.28 22.16 19.20
CA SER A 117 -29.47 21.53 17.88
C SER A 117 -28.35 21.88 16.89
N SER A 118 -27.95 23.15 16.80
CA SER A 118 -26.87 23.58 15.91
C SER A 118 -25.51 22.98 16.28
N LYS A 119 -25.22 22.86 17.58
CA LYS A 119 -23.98 22.24 18.07
C LYS A 119 -23.95 20.74 17.74
N VAL A 120 -25.05 20.03 17.97
CA VAL A 120 -25.17 18.61 17.64
C VAL A 120 -25.01 18.37 16.14
N ALA A 121 -25.65 19.19 15.29
CA ALA A 121 -25.51 19.09 13.85
C ALA A 121 -24.06 19.27 13.39
N HIS A 122 -23.37 20.29 13.92
CA HIS A 122 -21.98 20.54 13.62
C HIS A 122 -21.05 19.38 14.04
N ASP A 123 -21.24 18.84 15.24
CA ASP A 123 -20.40 17.76 15.77
C ASP A 123 -20.61 16.45 14.97
N VAL A 124 -21.85 16.15 14.59
CA VAL A 124 -22.18 15.00 13.73
C VAL A 124 -21.57 15.17 12.33
N GLU A 125 -21.72 16.34 11.70
CA GLU A 125 -21.17 16.60 10.37
C GLU A 125 -19.63 16.49 10.36
N LYS A 126 -18.97 16.97 11.42
CA LYS A 126 -17.52 16.83 11.59
C LYS A 126 -17.08 15.37 11.68
N SER A 127 -17.85 14.53 12.39
CA SER A 127 -17.57 13.10 12.53
C SER A 127 -17.92 12.28 11.29
N VAL A 128 -18.88 12.71 10.47
CA VAL A 128 -19.22 12.03 9.21
C VAL A 128 -18.16 12.30 8.14
N LYS A 129 -17.49 13.45 8.14
CA LYS A 129 -16.44 13.82 7.17
C LYS A 129 -15.17 12.97 7.22
N ILE A 130 -14.96 12.19 8.27
CA ILE A 130 -13.79 11.30 8.42
C ILE A 130 -14.05 9.87 7.95
N TYR A 131 -15.28 9.59 7.49
CA TYR A 131 -15.71 8.34 6.87
C TYR A 131 -15.59 8.46 5.34
#